data_AF-B7GQY1-F1
#
_entry.id   AF-B7GQY1-F1
#
_cell.length_a   1.000
_cell.length_b   1.000
_cell.length_c   1.000
_cell.angle_alpha   90.00
_cell.angle_beta   90.00
_cell.angle_gamma   90.00
#
_symmetry.space_group_name_H-M   'P 1'
#
loop_
_entity.id
_entity.type
_entity.pdbx_description
1 polymer ?
#
loop_
_entity_poly.entity_id
_entity_poly.type
_entity_poly.pdbx_seq_one_letter_code
_entity_poly.pdbx_strand_id
1 'polypeptide(L)'
;MPSGGARAKAGRMPDPSSEAFQQRAAGLFALPANGYRRPHPKFPLPRYVVWFTFKDDDGFHREPDDAASAQWNERERDVWNELWRYPQGYAWSRPQYKYLQHMVALYVRQYVLCESSDAKAADRTTLCRYADSIGLTPQGLRLNGWHIVADEKPQARRRSAKIVDFPDPRDEWQSMQE
;
A
#
# COMPACT_ATOMS: atom_id res chain seq x y z
N MET A 1 -1.10 33.26 2.92
CA MET A 1 -1.21 32.11 2.02
C MET A 1 -1.30 30.85 2.85
N PRO A 2 -2.23 29.91 2.59
CA PRO A 2 -2.24 28.65 3.33
C PRO A 2 -1.07 27.79 2.83
N SER A 3 -0.12 27.49 3.72
CA SER A 3 1.01 26.60 3.44
C SER A 3 0.47 25.19 3.21
N GLY A 4 0.61 24.67 1.98
CA GLY A 4 0.30 23.29 1.66
C GLY A 4 1.14 22.33 2.53
N GLY A 5 0.48 21.33 3.11
CA GLY A 5 1.10 20.34 4.00
C GLY A 5 2.31 19.64 3.38
N ALA A 6 3.16 19.08 4.26
CA ALA A 6 4.42 18.45 3.93
C ALA A 6 4.26 17.36 2.85
N ARG A 7 4.54 17.72 1.59
CA ARG A 7 4.63 16.75 0.50
C ARG A 7 5.90 15.91 0.72
N ALA A 8 5.79 14.60 0.52
CA ALA A 8 6.97 13.74 0.41
C ALA A 8 7.88 14.36 -0.66
N LYS A 9 9.16 14.65 -0.35
CA LYS A 9 10.11 15.02 -1.40
C LYS A 9 10.16 13.84 -2.38
N ALA A 10 9.73 14.08 -3.62
CA ALA A 10 9.72 13.12 -4.72
C ALA A 10 11.16 12.84 -5.21
N GLY A 11 12.02 12.38 -4.32
CA GLY A 11 13.31 11.81 -4.67
C GLY A 11 13.12 10.39 -5.21
N ARG A 12 14.04 9.96 -6.09
CA ARG A 12 14.14 8.57 -6.53
C ARG A 12 14.17 7.67 -5.29
N MET A 13 13.31 6.65 -5.26
CA MET A 13 13.28 5.68 -4.16
C MET A 13 14.70 5.08 -4.03
N PRO A 14 15.37 5.22 -2.87
CA PRO A 14 16.64 4.55 -2.64
C PRO A 14 16.47 3.05 -2.87
N ASP A 15 17.51 2.39 -3.40
CA ASP A 15 17.49 0.95 -3.57
C ASP A 15 17.11 0.28 -2.24
N PRO A 16 16.04 -0.54 -2.20
CA PRO A 16 15.58 -1.22 -0.98
C PRO A 16 16.66 -2.09 -0.33
N SER A 17 17.66 -2.53 -1.11
CA SER A 17 18.80 -3.33 -0.63
C SER A 17 19.98 -2.48 -0.12
N SER A 18 19.95 -1.16 -0.27
CA SER A 18 21.05 -0.28 0.15
C SER A 18 21.14 -0.12 1.68
N GLU A 19 22.36 -0.05 2.20
CA GLU A 19 22.61 0.12 3.65
C GLU A 19 21.99 1.42 4.20
N ALA A 20 22.02 2.51 3.42
CA ALA A 20 21.40 3.77 3.80
C ALA A 20 19.87 3.67 3.92
N PHE A 21 19.23 2.83 3.08
CA PHE A 21 17.80 2.54 3.21
C PHE A 21 17.53 1.67 4.44
N GLN A 22 18.33 0.61 4.65
CA GLN A 22 18.17 -0.27 5.81
C GLN A 22 18.33 0.48 7.15
N GLN A 23 19.31 1.38 7.26
CA GLN A 23 19.48 2.23 8.45
C GLN A 23 18.27 3.14 8.70
N ARG A 24 17.68 3.72 7.64
CA ARG A 24 16.43 4.51 7.76
C ARG A 24 15.22 3.65 8.06
N ALA A 25 15.21 2.39 7.59
CA ALA A 25 14.11 1.45 7.78
C ALA A 25 14.15 0.75 9.16
N ALA A 26 15.25 0.83 9.90
CA ALA A 26 15.45 0.15 11.19
C ALA A 26 14.40 0.50 12.28
N GLY A 27 13.62 1.58 12.11
CA GLY A 27 12.50 1.94 12.99
C GLY A 27 11.11 1.74 12.37
N LEU A 28 11.02 1.28 11.13
CA LEU A 28 9.76 1.07 10.42
C LEU A 28 9.18 -0.32 10.74
N PHE A 29 7.87 -0.43 10.74
CA PHE A 29 7.19 -1.72 10.91
C PHE A 29 7.38 -2.57 9.65
N ALA A 30 8.03 -3.73 9.81
CA ALA A 30 8.31 -4.67 8.72
C ALA A 30 7.07 -5.49 8.37
N LEU A 31 6.70 -5.47 7.09
CA LEU A 31 5.65 -6.30 6.51
C LEU A 31 6.28 -7.45 5.73
N PRO A 32 5.83 -8.70 5.91
CA PRO A 32 6.38 -9.84 5.21
C PRO A 32 5.98 -9.81 3.73
N ALA A 33 6.94 -10.06 2.83
CA ALA A 33 6.71 -10.01 1.38
C ALA A 33 5.74 -11.10 0.90
N ASN A 34 5.69 -12.26 1.56
CA ASN A 34 4.69 -13.28 1.24
C ASN A 34 3.26 -12.80 1.46
N GLY A 35 3.03 -11.77 2.27
CA GLY A 35 1.70 -11.24 2.55
C GLY A 35 0.97 -11.93 3.69
N TYR A 36 -0.30 -11.59 3.88
CA TYR A 36 -1.11 -12.21 4.93
C TYR A 36 -1.60 -13.60 4.51
N ARG A 37 -1.57 -14.56 5.44
CA ARG A 37 -1.96 -15.97 5.19
C ARG A 37 -3.11 -16.46 6.06
N ARG A 38 -3.52 -15.67 7.05
CA ARG A 38 -4.63 -16.05 7.95
C ARG A 38 -5.97 -15.68 7.31
N PRO A 39 -7.09 -16.24 7.79
CA PRO A 39 -8.40 -15.77 7.40
C PRO A 39 -8.55 -14.26 7.66
N HIS A 40 -9.04 -13.53 6.68
CA HIS A 40 -9.40 -12.13 6.84
C HIS A 40 -10.80 -12.02 7.47
N PRO A 41 -11.13 -10.88 8.12
CA PRO A 41 -12.47 -10.64 8.60
C PRO A 41 -13.50 -10.67 7.46
N LYS A 42 -14.77 -10.90 7.83
CA LYS A 42 -15.90 -10.75 6.91
C LYS A 42 -15.94 -9.31 6.40
N PHE A 43 -16.34 -9.15 5.14
CA PHE A 43 -16.51 -7.83 4.54
C PHE A 43 -17.51 -7.00 5.38
N PRO A 44 -17.11 -5.85 5.94
CA PRO A 44 -17.90 -5.17 6.98
C PRO A 44 -19.00 -4.26 6.42
N LEU A 45 -18.97 -3.93 5.12
CA LEU A 45 -19.98 -3.06 4.52
C LEU A 45 -21.24 -3.86 4.14
N PRO A 46 -22.44 -3.23 4.20
CA PRO A 46 -23.66 -3.85 3.71
C PRO A 46 -23.56 -4.13 2.22
N ARG A 47 -24.36 -5.08 1.73
CA ARG A 47 -24.42 -5.40 0.29
C ARG A 47 -24.76 -4.16 -0.52
N TYR A 48 -24.06 -3.95 -1.62
CA TYR A 48 -24.38 -2.91 -2.57
C TYR A 48 -25.63 -3.29 -3.38
N VAL A 49 -26.51 -2.31 -3.60
CA VAL A 49 -27.71 -2.48 -4.44
C VAL A 49 -27.51 -1.61 -5.66
N VAL A 50 -27.44 -2.25 -6.83
CA VAL A 50 -27.48 -1.59 -8.12
C VAL A 50 -28.94 -1.34 -8.47
N TRP A 51 -29.21 -0.15 -8.99
CA TRP A 51 -30.56 0.25 -9.32
C TRP A 51 -30.65 0.55 -10.80
N PHE A 52 -31.60 -0.08 -11.46
CA PHE A 52 -31.95 0.23 -12.83
C PHE A 52 -32.97 1.37 -12.81
N THR A 53 -32.64 2.46 -13.49
CA THR A 53 -33.53 3.62 -13.62
C THR A 53 -33.97 3.74 -15.07
N PHE A 54 -35.28 3.78 -15.29
CA PHE A 54 -35.87 3.93 -16.62
C PHE A 54 -36.97 4.98 -16.58
N LYS A 55 -37.34 5.48 -17.76
CA LYS A 55 -38.43 6.43 -17.92
C LYS A 55 -39.49 5.81 -18.82
N ASP A 56 -40.73 5.84 -18.38
CA ASP A 56 -41.91 5.47 -19.15
C ASP A 56 -42.88 6.67 -19.23
N ASP A 57 -44.13 6.40 -19.63
CA ASP A 57 -45.18 7.42 -19.76
C ASP A 57 -45.64 7.97 -18.40
N ASP A 58 -45.48 7.20 -17.32
CA ASP A 58 -45.90 7.55 -15.95
C ASP A 58 -44.80 8.25 -15.14
N GLY A 59 -43.54 8.18 -15.59
CA GLY A 59 -42.46 9.01 -15.07
C GLY A 59 -41.11 8.30 -14.99
N PHE A 60 -40.32 8.64 -13.96
CA PHE A 60 -39.05 7.98 -13.68
C PHE A 60 -39.26 6.87 -12.66
N HIS A 61 -38.91 5.65 -13.06
CA HIS A 61 -39.01 4.45 -12.24
C HIS A 61 -37.62 3.96 -11.88
N ARG A 62 -37.48 3.41 -10.67
CA ARG A 62 -36.22 2.87 -10.17
C ARG A 62 -36.48 1.55 -9.46
N GLU A 63 -35.91 0.49 -10.00
CA GLU A 63 -36.05 -0.86 -9.46
C GLU A 63 -34.68 -1.44 -9.12
N PRO A 64 -34.58 -2.27 -8.08
CA PRO A 64 -33.34 -2.96 -7.76
C PRO A 64 -33.03 -3.97 -8.87
N ASP A 65 -31.82 -3.89 -9.41
CA ASP A 65 -31.31 -4.91 -10.33
C ASP A 65 -30.57 -5.96 -9.50
N ASP A 66 -31.25 -7.06 -9.20
CA ASP A 66 -30.70 -8.13 -8.37
C ASP A 66 -29.48 -8.82 -9.00
N ALA A 67 -29.46 -8.95 -10.33
CA ALA A 67 -28.36 -9.59 -11.06
C ALA A 67 -27.12 -8.70 -11.03
N ALA A 68 -27.25 -7.41 -11.35
CA ALA A 68 -26.15 -6.46 -11.28
C ALA A 68 -25.69 -6.25 -9.82
N SER A 69 -26.62 -6.24 -8.86
CA SER A 69 -26.30 -6.21 -7.44
C SER A 69 -25.48 -7.44 -7.03
N ALA A 70 -25.86 -8.65 -7.46
CA ALA A 70 -25.12 -9.87 -7.16
C ALA A 70 -23.69 -9.81 -7.71
N GLN A 71 -23.54 -9.39 -8.97
CA GLN A 71 -22.23 -9.22 -9.63
C GLN A 71 -21.35 -8.20 -8.92
N TRP A 72 -21.89 -7.04 -8.53
CA TRP A 72 -21.14 -6.03 -7.78
C TRP A 72 -20.62 -6.58 -6.45
N ASN A 73 -21.50 -7.23 -5.69
CA ASN A 73 -21.14 -7.79 -4.39
C ASN A 73 -20.15 -8.96 -4.51
N GLU A 74 -20.16 -9.70 -5.61
CA GLU A 74 -19.14 -10.70 -5.92
C GLU A 74 -17.78 -10.04 -6.17
N ARG A 75 -17.74 -9.01 -7.01
CA ARG A 75 -16.52 -8.25 -7.27
C ARG A 75 -15.95 -7.61 -6.00
N GLU A 76 -16.78 -7.04 -5.12
CA GLU A 76 -16.32 -6.51 -3.83
C GLU A 76 -15.66 -7.61 -2.97
N ARG A 77 -16.23 -8.82 -2.95
CA ARG A 77 -15.64 -9.95 -2.21
C ARG A 77 -14.29 -10.36 -2.79
N ASP A 78 -14.17 -10.44 -4.11
CA ASP A 78 -12.92 -10.84 -4.76
C ASP A 78 -11.79 -9.85 -4.47
N VAL A 79 -12.07 -8.55 -4.62
CA VAL A 79 -11.09 -7.49 -4.33
C VAL A 79 -10.73 -7.47 -2.85
N TRP A 80 -11.70 -7.66 -1.94
CA TRP A 80 -11.43 -7.82 -0.51
C TRP A 80 -10.50 -9.01 -0.24
N ASN A 81 -10.80 -10.18 -0.80
CA ASN A 81 -10.00 -11.39 -0.63
C ASN A 81 -8.57 -11.20 -1.15
N GLU A 82 -8.41 -10.53 -2.30
CA GLU A 82 -7.11 -10.23 -2.90
C GLU A 82 -6.30 -9.25 -2.06
N LEU A 83 -6.88 -8.11 -1.67
CA LEU A 83 -6.19 -7.09 -0.88
C LEU A 83 -5.66 -7.65 0.44
N TRP A 84 -6.46 -8.49 1.10
CA TRP A 84 -6.02 -9.09 2.34
C TRP A 84 -4.81 -10.01 2.15
N ARG A 85 -4.55 -10.58 0.97
CA ARG A 85 -3.34 -11.40 0.72
C ARG A 85 -2.06 -10.58 0.62
N TYR A 86 -2.14 -9.26 0.47
CA TYR A 86 -0.96 -8.40 0.38
C TYR A 86 -0.21 -8.29 1.72
N PRO A 87 1.06 -7.83 1.72
CA PRO A 87 1.82 -7.51 2.94
C PRO A 87 1.06 -6.60 3.91
N GLN A 88 0.28 -5.66 3.40
CA GLN A 88 -0.52 -4.73 4.18
C GLN A 88 -1.62 -5.44 4.98
N GLY A 89 -2.13 -6.58 4.51
CA GLY A 89 -3.08 -7.41 5.25
C GLY A 89 -2.54 -7.85 6.62
N TYR A 90 -1.23 -8.07 6.73
CA TYR A 90 -0.58 -8.33 8.02
C TYR A 90 -0.69 -7.12 8.95
N ALA A 91 -0.48 -5.91 8.45
CA ALA A 91 -0.66 -4.69 9.23
C ALA A 91 -2.11 -4.52 9.69
N TRP A 92 -3.08 -4.63 8.77
CA TRP A 92 -4.51 -4.44 9.07
C TRP A 92 -5.07 -5.48 10.05
N SER A 93 -4.41 -6.62 10.20
CA SER A 93 -4.77 -7.67 11.18
C SER A 93 -4.38 -7.33 12.62
N ARG A 94 -3.45 -6.38 12.82
CA ARG A 94 -2.98 -6.01 14.16
C ARG A 94 -4.07 -5.23 14.92
N PRO A 95 -4.24 -5.46 16.23
CA PRO A 95 -5.23 -4.73 17.03
C PRO A 95 -5.12 -3.19 16.92
N GLN A 96 -3.89 -2.67 16.89
CA GLN A 96 -3.62 -1.23 16.77
C GLN A 96 -4.09 -0.61 15.45
N TYR A 97 -4.20 -1.41 14.37
CA TYR A 97 -4.61 -0.96 13.04
C TYR A 97 -6.01 -1.45 12.66
N LYS A 98 -6.77 -2.01 13.61
CA LYS A 98 -8.13 -2.53 13.35
C LYS A 98 -9.06 -1.45 12.79
N TYR A 99 -8.85 -0.18 13.16
CA TYR A 99 -9.62 0.96 12.64
C TYR A 99 -9.48 1.13 11.12
N LEU A 100 -8.39 0.67 10.50
CA LEU A 100 -8.19 0.76 9.05
C LEU A 100 -9.09 -0.19 8.27
N GLN A 101 -9.64 -1.25 8.88
CA GLN A 101 -10.41 -2.27 8.16
C GLN A 101 -11.65 -1.69 7.46
N HIS A 102 -12.30 -0.70 8.06
CA HIS A 102 -13.42 0.00 7.42
C HIS A 102 -12.95 0.84 6.23
N MET A 103 -11.78 1.48 6.33
CA MET A 103 -11.18 2.23 5.22
C MET A 103 -10.77 1.31 4.06
N VAL A 104 -10.25 0.11 4.37
CA VAL A 104 -9.95 -0.91 3.35
C VAL A 104 -11.25 -1.34 2.66
N ALA A 105 -12.35 -1.52 3.39
CA ALA A 105 -13.62 -1.90 2.79
C ALA A 105 -14.22 -0.78 1.92
N LEU A 106 -14.08 0.49 2.33
CA LEU A 106 -14.45 1.65 1.50
C LEU A 106 -13.57 1.74 0.24
N TYR A 107 -12.27 1.42 0.34
CA TYR A 107 -11.39 1.31 -0.81
C TYR A 107 -11.89 0.25 -1.80
N VAL A 108 -12.27 -0.94 -1.33
CA VAL A 108 -12.83 -2.01 -2.17
C VAL A 108 -14.05 -1.51 -2.94
N ARG A 109 -15.02 -0.90 -2.26
CA ARG A 109 -16.22 -0.36 -2.91
C ARG A 109 -15.88 0.71 -3.95
N GLN A 110 -14.96 1.60 -3.60
CA GLN A 110 -14.50 2.65 -4.49
C GLN A 110 -13.74 2.09 -5.70
N TYR A 111 -13.01 0.99 -5.52
CA TYR A 111 -12.28 0.30 -6.58
C TYR A 111 -13.25 -0.26 -7.62
N VAL A 112 -14.27 -1.02 -7.18
CA VAL A 112 -15.32 -1.56 -8.06
C VAL A 112 -16.08 -0.43 -8.77
N LEU A 113 -16.38 0.67 -8.07
CA LEU A 113 -16.96 1.86 -8.70
C LEU A 113 -16.07 2.43 -9.81
N CYS A 114 -14.75 2.48 -9.59
CA CYS A 114 -13.80 2.99 -10.59
C CYS A 114 -13.61 2.06 -11.79
N GLU A 115 -13.97 0.78 -11.70
CA GLU A 115 -14.00 -0.16 -12.82
C GLU A 115 -15.19 0.07 -13.75
N SER A 116 -16.26 0.73 -13.27
CA SER A 116 -17.43 1.06 -14.07
C SER A 116 -17.15 2.14 -15.12
N SER A 117 -17.88 2.09 -16.23
CA SER A 117 -17.83 3.12 -17.29
C SER A 117 -18.23 4.51 -16.79
N ASP A 118 -19.05 4.57 -15.75
CA ASP A 118 -19.63 5.81 -15.21
C ASP A 118 -18.72 6.49 -14.16
N ALA A 119 -17.56 5.89 -13.87
CA ALA A 119 -16.61 6.40 -12.90
C ALA A 119 -16.14 7.82 -13.25
N LYS A 120 -16.24 8.74 -12.29
CA LYS A 120 -15.86 10.15 -12.45
C LYS A 120 -14.41 10.40 -12.03
N ALA A 121 -13.90 11.59 -12.33
CA ALA A 121 -12.57 12.01 -11.88
C ALA A 121 -12.47 12.10 -10.34
N ALA A 122 -13.56 12.51 -9.68
CA ALA A 122 -13.66 12.54 -8.23
C ALA A 122 -13.51 11.13 -7.62
N ASP A 123 -14.10 10.12 -8.24
CA ASP A 123 -14.04 8.73 -7.78
C ASP A 123 -12.60 8.19 -7.77
N ARG A 124 -11.86 8.46 -8.84
CA ARG A 124 -10.44 8.09 -8.95
C ARG A 124 -9.58 8.83 -7.92
N THR A 125 -9.91 10.08 -7.64
CA THR A 125 -9.22 10.87 -6.61
C THR A 125 -9.46 10.27 -5.21
N THR A 126 -10.69 9.88 -4.89
CA THR A 126 -11.03 9.20 -3.63
C THR A 126 -10.30 7.87 -3.50
N LEU A 127 -10.25 7.08 -4.58
CA LEU A 127 -9.54 5.81 -4.62
C LEU A 127 -8.05 5.97 -4.24
N CYS A 128 -7.36 6.95 -4.84
CA CYS A 128 -5.96 7.23 -4.52
C CYS A 128 -5.76 7.65 -3.06
N ARG A 129 -6.65 8.49 -2.50
CA ARG A 129 -6.56 8.92 -1.09
C ARG A 129 -6.73 7.76 -0.11
N TYR A 130 -7.68 6.86 -0.41
CA TYR A 130 -7.85 5.65 0.37
C TYR A 130 -6.61 4.76 0.27
N ALA A 131 -6.08 4.52 -0.94
CA ALA A 131 -4.86 3.73 -1.16
C ALA A 131 -3.66 4.25 -0.34
N ASP A 132 -3.46 5.57 -0.30
CA ASP A 132 -2.45 6.20 0.55
C ASP A 132 -2.71 5.92 2.04
N SER A 133 -3.96 6.09 2.49
CA SER A 133 -4.33 5.91 3.91
C SER A 133 -4.12 4.47 4.39
N ILE A 134 -4.42 3.48 3.55
CA ILE A 134 -4.31 2.05 3.90
C ILE A 134 -2.94 1.45 3.56
N GLY A 135 -1.99 2.24 3.03
CA GLY A 135 -0.62 1.82 2.79
C GLY A 135 -0.41 1.00 1.51
N LEU A 136 -1.27 1.12 0.50
CA LEU A 136 -1.11 0.45 -0.79
C LEU A 136 -0.13 1.18 -1.73
N THR A 137 0.16 2.46 -1.47
CA THR A 137 1.12 3.24 -2.27
C THR A 137 2.46 3.37 -1.54
N PRO A 138 3.57 3.67 -2.27
CA PRO A 138 4.85 4.00 -1.64
C PRO A 138 4.75 5.16 -0.64
N GLN A 139 3.89 6.14 -0.93
CA GLN A 139 3.63 7.25 -0.02
C GLN A 139 2.89 6.78 1.24
N GLY A 140 1.87 5.95 1.09
CA GLY A 140 1.11 5.37 2.20
C GLY A 140 1.97 4.49 3.11
N LEU A 141 2.83 3.64 2.54
CA LEU A 141 3.81 2.87 3.29
C LEU A 141 4.69 3.78 4.15
N ARG A 142 5.22 4.86 3.57
CA ARG A 142 6.04 5.84 4.30
C ARG A 142 5.26 6.56 5.39
N LEU A 143 4.02 6.98 5.13
CA LEU A 143 3.17 7.69 6.10
C LEU A 143 2.79 6.80 7.29
N ASN A 144 2.52 5.53 7.03
CA ASN A 144 2.17 4.56 8.07
C ASN A 144 3.40 4.00 8.82
N GLY A 145 4.60 4.38 8.37
CA GLY A 145 5.85 3.88 8.93
C GLY A 145 6.07 2.40 8.60
N TRP A 146 5.59 1.93 7.45
CA TRP A 146 5.67 0.53 7.01
C TRP A 146 6.72 0.35 5.92
N HIS A 147 7.36 -0.81 5.91
CA HIS A 147 8.24 -1.24 4.83
C HIS A 147 8.06 -2.73 4.55
N ILE A 148 8.14 -3.13 3.28
CA ILE A 148 8.01 -4.53 2.89
C ILE A 148 9.40 -5.13 2.85
N VAL A 149 9.59 -6.24 3.56
CA VAL A 149 10.88 -6.94 3.68
C VAL A 149 10.77 -8.28 2.98
N ALA A 150 11.80 -8.64 2.21
CA ALA A 150 11.91 -9.98 1.64
C ALA A 150 11.94 -11.02 2.76
N ASP A 151 11.25 -12.14 2.56
CA ASP A 151 11.21 -13.21 3.57
C ASP A 151 12.55 -13.94 3.71
N GLU A 152 13.44 -13.80 2.72
CA GLU A 152 14.82 -14.26 2.83
C GLU A 152 15.59 -13.35 3.78
N LYS A 153 16.19 -13.95 4.83
CA LYS A 153 17.23 -13.27 5.61
C LYS A 153 18.27 -12.76 4.61
N PRO A 154 18.66 -11.47 4.63
CA PRO A 154 19.73 -11.00 3.77
C PRO A 154 20.93 -11.91 3.99
N GLN A 155 21.36 -12.64 2.96
CA GLN A 155 22.60 -13.39 3.04
C GLN A 155 23.65 -12.37 3.44
N ALA A 156 24.28 -12.58 4.60
CA ALA A 156 25.35 -11.71 5.05
C ALA A 156 26.31 -11.59 3.88
N ARG A 157 26.44 -10.39 3.30
CA ARG A 157 27.44 -10.14 2.26
C ARG A 157 28.74 -10.63 2.86
N ARG A 158 29.30 -11.70 2.29
CA ARG A 158 30.66 -12.15 2.64
C ARG A 158 31.50 -10.89 2.53
N ARG A 159 32.03 -10.39 3.66
CA ARG A 159 33.07 -9.37 3.64
C ARG A 159 34.12 -9.92 2.70
N SER A 160 34.30 -9.30 1.53
CA SER A 160 35.35 -9.71 0.62
C SER A 160 36.65 -9.56 1.40
N ALA A 161 37.35 -10.67 1.65
CA ALA A 161 38.59 -10.71 2.42
C ALA A 161 39.76 -9.94 1.76
N LYS A 162 39.47 -9.14 0.73
CA LYS A 162 40.40 -8.27 0.03
C LYS A 162 39.93 -6.83 0.18
N ILE A 163 39.95 -6.33 1.41
CA ILE A 163 40.14 -4.89 1.60
C ILE A 163 41.66 -4.74 1.49
N VAL A 164 42.13 -4.20 0.37
CA VAL A 164 43.50 -3.71 0.29
C VAL A 164 43.51 -2.48 1.19
N ASP A 165 44.19 -2.59 2.32
CA ASP A 165 44.41 -1.45 3.20
C ASP A 165 45.35 -0.51 2.44
N PHE A 166 44.81 0.60 1.94
CA PHE A 166 45.62 1.63 1.31
C PHE A 166 46.19 2.47 2.46
N PRO A 167 47.52 2.52 2.61
CA PRO A 167 48.14 3.38 3.60
C PRO A 167 47.64 4.82 3.42
N ASP A 168 47.38 5.51 4.54
CA ASP A 168 47.04 6.94 4.47
C ASP A 168 48.23 7.68 3.83
N PRO A 169 48.02 8.51 2.79
CA PRO A 169 49.10 9.28 2.17
C PRO A 169 49.96 10.08 3.15
N ARG A 170 49.44 10.40 4.34
CA ARG A 170 50.21 11.03 5.42
C ARG A 170 51.29 10.12 6.00
N ASP A 171 50.99 8.83 6.18
CA ASP A 171 51.92 7.85 6.74
C ASP A 171 53.01 7.51 5.71
N GLU A 172 52.65 7.47 4.42
CA GLU A 172 53.62 7.32 3.33
C GLU A 172 54.61 8.49 3.29
N TRP A 173 54.13 9.73 3.42
CA TRP A 173 54.99 10.93 3.41
C TRP A 173 55.97 11.00 4.59
N GLN A 174 55.58 10.53 5.76
CA GLN A 174 56.47 10.50 6.94
C GLN A 174 57.60 9.48 6.76
N SER A 175 57.30 8.32 6.17
CA SER A 175 58.29 7.27 5.90
C SER A 175 59.35 7.65 4.85
N MET A 176 59.11 8.69 4.05
CA MET A 176 60.06 9.19 3.04
C MET A 176 61.01 10.27 3.57
N GLN A 177 60.89 10.68 4.84
CA GLN A 177 61.72 11.71 5.47
C GLN A 177 62.76 11.16 6.47
N GLU A 178 62.80 9.85 6.69
CA GLU A 178 63.86 9.12 7.42
C GLU A 178 64.92 8.56 6.45
#